data_AF-A0A2P7TCC6-F1
#
_entry.id   AF-A0A2P7TCC6-F1
#
_cell.length_a   1.000
_cell.length_b   1.000
_cell.length_c   1.000
_cell.angle_alpha   90.00
_cell.angle_beta   90.00
_cell.angle_gamma   90.00
#
_symmetry.space_group_name_H-M   'P 1'
#
loop_
_entity.id
_entity.type
_entity.pdbx_description
1 polymer ?
#
loop_
_entity_poly.entity_id
_entity_poly.type
_entity_poly.pdbx_seq_one_letter_code
_entity_poly.pdbx_strand_id
1 'polypeptide(L)' 'MKETPKNTPKQAFEVSNMVFVKGGTFDMGDVFDDNHEDDEKPVHAVTVADFYMAACCVTFEEYIMYCFA' A
#
# COMPACT_ATOMS: atom_id res chain seq x y z
N MET A 1 -33.22 -4.59 -10.64
CA MET A 1 -31.77 -4.36 -10.81
C MET A 1 -31.39 -3.38 -9.71
N LYS A 2 -30.58 -3.79 -8.74
CA LYS A 2 -30.12 -2.87 -7.69
C LYS A 2 -29.09 -1.95 -8.34
N GLU A 3 -29.17 -0.65 -8.08
CA GLU A 3 -28.27 0.33 -8.68
C GLU A 3 -26.81 -0.01 -8.36
N THR A 4 -25.96 0.13 -9.38
CA THR A 4 -24.53 -0.05 -9.26
C THR A 4 -23.95 1.04 -8.36
N PRO A 5 -23.23 0.71 -7.28
CA PRO A 5 -22.65 1.72 -6.39
C PRO A 5 -21.61 2.53 -7.15
N LYS A 6 -21.81 3.84 -7.25
CA LYS A 6 -20.90 4.77 -7.95
C LYS A 6 -19.55 4.80 -7.24
N ASN A 7 -18.53 4.14 -7.78
CA ASN A 7 -17.20 4.11 -7.17
C ASN A 7 -16.44 5.42 -7.46
N THR A 8 -16.35 6.31 -6.48
CA THR A 8 -15.56 7.55 -6.56
C THR A 8 -14.19 7.37 -5.90
N PRO A 9 -13.15 8.13 -6.31
CA PRO A 9 -11.83 8.06 -5.67
C PRO A 9 -11.87 8.27 -4.15
N LYS A 10 -12.77 9.14 -3.68
CA LYS A 10 -12.98 9.38 -2.25
C LYS A 10 -13.56 8.16 -1.55
N GLN A 11 -14.53 7.48 -2.16
CA GLN A 11 -15.13 6.27 -1.58
C GLN A 11 -14.16 5.10 -1.58
N ALA A 12 -13.36 4.92 -2.63
CA ALA A 12 -12.30 3.92 -2.66
C ALA A 12 -11.27 4.18 -1.54
N PHE A 13 -10.89 5.44 -1.30
CA PHE A 13 -9.95 5.83 -0.24
C PHE A 13 -10.48 5.53 1.17
N GLU A 14 -11.75 5.83 1.44
CA GLU A 14 -12.39 5.55 2.73
C GLU A 14 -12.60 4.05 2.98
N VAL A 15 -12.94 3.28 1.93
CA VAL A 15 -13.13 1.82 2.04
C VAL A 15 -11.79 1.10 2.30
N SER A 16 -10.72 1.53 1.64
CA SER A 16 -9.40 0.87 1.71
C SER A 16 -8.57 1.23 2.95
N ASN A 17 -9.14 2.00 3.91
CA ASN A 17 -8.47 2.42 5.15
C ASN A 17 -7.04 2.94 4.89
N MET A 18 -6.91 3.84 3.92
CA MET A 18 -5.61 4.40 3.52
C MET A 18 -5.00 5.20 4.68
N VAL A 19 -3.77 4.86 5.05
CA VAL A 19 -3.01 5.51 6.12
C VAL A 19 -2.02 6.49 5.52
N PHE A 20 -1.92 7.67 6.12
CA PHE A 20 -0.90 8.64 5.77
C PHE A 20 0.47 8.16 6.25
N VAL A 21 1.42 8.04 5.32
CA VAL A 21 2.81 7.74 5.59
C VAL A 21 3.62 8.99 5.32
N LYS A 22 4.20 9.56 6.39
CA LYS A 22 5.11 10.70 6.27
C LYS A 22 6.36 10.23 5.53
N GLY A 23 6.70 10.93 4.45
CA GLY A 23 7.91 10.75 3.69
C GLY A 23 9.15 11.14 4.50
N GLY A 24 10.30 10.64 4.06
CA GLY A 24 11.57 10.77 4.73
C GLY A 24 12.63 9.94 4.04
N THR A 25 13.79 9.86 4.69
CA THR A 25 14.90 9.01 4.26
C THR A 25 15.07 7.87 5.25
N PHE A 26 15.23 6.64 4.75
CA PHE A 26 15.47 5.45 5.56
C PHE A 26 16.45 4.51 4.86
N ASP A 27 17.06 3.61 5.64
CA ASP A 27 17.97 2.57 5.13
C ASP A 27 17.14 1.35 4.69
N MET A 28 17.21 0.99 3.41
CA MET A 28 16.48 -0.13 2.81
C MET A 28 17.42 -1.31 2.56
N GLY A 29 16.97 -2.52 2.89
CA GLY A 29 17.70 -3.78 2.75
C GLY A 29 17.69 -4.58 4.05
N ASP A 30 18.53 -5.61 4.13
CA ASP A 30 18.75 -6.39 5.35
C ASP A 30 19.62 -5.61 6.36
N VAL A 31 18.98 -4.79 7.20
CA VAL A 31 19.64 -3.97 8.23
C VAL A 31 20.01 -4.79 9.48
N PHE A 32 19.36 -5.95 9.69
CA PHE A 32 19.60 -6.80 10.86
C PHE A 32 20.71 -7.83 10.62
N ASP A 33 21.09 -8.05 9.35
CA ASP A 33 22.09 -9.01 8.90
C ASP A 33 21.78 -10.43 9.39
N ASP A 34 20.49 -10.76 9.46
CA ASP A 34 19.99 -12.04 9.97
C ASP A 34 19.51 -12.99 8.85
N ASN A 35 19.54 -12.53 7.60
CA ASN A 35 19.17 -13.32 6.43
C ASN A 35 20.41 -13.76 5.62
N HIS A 36 20.26 -14.90 4.92
CA HIS A 36 21.29 -15.48 4.05
C HIS A 36 21.03 -15.22 2.56
N GLU A 37 19.99 -14.47 2.21
CA GLU A 37 19.65 -14.12 0.83
C GLU A 37 20.41 -12.86 0.41
N ASP A 38 21.13 -12.95 -0.71
CA ASP A 38 22.00 -11.87 -1.17
C ASP A 38 21.24 -10.72 -1.87
N ASP A 39 19.96 -10.91 -2.20
CA ASP A 39 19.15 -9.92 -2.94
C ASP A 39 18.57 -8.81 -2.06
N GLU A 40 18.63 -8.95 -0.74
CA GLU A 40 18.28 -7.91 0.23
C GLU A 40 19.43 -6.91 0.48
N LYS A 41 20.61 -7.15 -0.08
CA LYS A 41 21.84 -6.38 0.11
C LYS A 41 22.27 -5.64 -1.17
N PRO A 42 23.02 -4.52 -1.06
CA PRO A 42 23.44 -3.85 0.17
C PRO A 42 22.35 -2.95 0.75
N VAL A 43 22.45 -2.68 2.06
CA VAL A 43 21.70 -1.61 2.70
C VAL A 43 22.06 -0.26 2.05
N HIS A 44 21.05 0.50 1.65
CA HIS A 44 21.24 1.80 1.02
C HIS A 44 20.12 2.79 1.39
N ALA A 45 20.45 4.09 1.40
CA ALA A 45 19.51 5.14 1.77
C ALA A 45 18.50 5.42 0.64
N VAL A 46 17.21 5.39 0.97
CA VAL A 46 16.09 5.67 0.06
C VAL A 46 15.31 6.86 0.60
N THR A 47 14.97 7.83 -0.28
CA THR A 47 14.14 8.98 0.07
C THR A 47 12.82 8.94 -0.69
N VAL A 48 11.71 9.03 0.03
CA VAL A 48 10.35 9.06 -0.54
C VAL A 48 9.58 10.28 -0.06
N ALA A 49 8.71 10.80 -0.92
CA ALA A 49 7.78 11.88 -0.58
C ALA A 49 6.62 11.37 0.31
N ASP A 50 5.84 12.28 0.86
CA ASP A 50 4.62 11.95 1.61
C ASP A 50 3.61 11.20 0.71
N PHE A 51 3.04 10.11 1.22
CA PHE A 51 2.09 9.30 0.47
C PHE A 51 1.04 8.63 1.36
N TYR A 52 0.09 7.94 0.74
CA TYR A 52 -0.89 7.12 1.43
C TYR A 52 -0.75 5.66 0.99
N MET A 53 -0.93 4.73 1.92
CA MET A 53 -0.90 3.29 1.66
C MET A 53 -2.03 2.60 2.43
N ALA A 54 -2.67 1.60 1.83
CA ALA A 54 -3.71 0.83 2.49
C ALA A 54 -3.11 0.09 3.70
N ALA A 55 -3.82 0.10 4.83
CA ALA A 55 -3.39 -0.63 6.04
C ALA A 55 -3.40 -2.16 5.85
N CYS A 56 -4.18 -2.64 4.88
CA CYS A 56 -4.35 -4.06 4.57
C CYS A 56 -4.26 -4.27 3.05
N CYS A 57 -3.91 -5.49 2.66
CA CYS A 57 -4.03 -5.92 1.26
C CYS A 57 -5.50 -5.86 0.81
N VAL A 58 -5.70 -5.64 -0.48
CA VAL A 58 -7.04 -5.64 -1.10
C VAL A 58 -7.74 -6.97 -0.84
N THR A 59 -8.97 -6.88 -0.32
CA THR A 59 -9.86 -8.01 -0.06
C THR A 59 -10.58 -8.47 -1.32
N PHE A 60 -11.11 -9.70 -1.29
CA PHE A 60 -11.88 -10.21 -2.41
C PHE A 60 -13.18 -9.43 -2.61
N GLU A 61 -13.81 -8.97 -1.52
CA GLU A 61 -14.98 -8.11 -1.55
C GLU A 61 -14.70 -6.77 -2.22
N GLU A 62 -13.58 -6.12 -1.89
CA GLU A 62 -13.15 -4.87 -2.56
C GLU A 62 -12.88 -5.08 -4.05
N TYR A 63 -12.26 -6.21 -4.40
CA TYR A 63 -12.05 -6.56 -5.81
C TYR A 63 -13.37 -6.79 -6.56
N ILE A 64 -14.33 -7.51 -5.95
CA ILE A 64 -15.69 -7.68 -6.50
C ILE A 64 -16.35 -6.32 -6.69
N MET A 65 -16.29 -5.44 -5.68
CA MET A 65 -16.85 -4.10 -5.75
C MET A 65 -16.25 -3.29 -6.90
N TYR A 66 -14.96 -3.43 -7.18
CA TYR A 66 -14.32 -2.84 -8.35
C TYR A 66 -14.84 -3.43 -9.67
N CYS A 67 -14.93 -4.75 -9.81
CA CYS A 67 -15.36 -5.41 -11.05
C CYS A 67 -16.81 -5.10 -11.45
N PHE A 68 -17.66 -4.82 -10.47
CA PHE A 68 -19.08 -4.53 -10.67
C PHE A 68 -19.46 -3.07 -10.38
N ALA A 69 -18.48 -2.16 -10.32
CA ALA A 69 -18.71 -0.71 -10.16
C ALA A 69 -19.22 -0.04 -11.44
#